data_AF-A0A7S2P1E2-F1
#
_entry.id   AF-A0A7S2P1E2-F1
#
_cell.length_a   1.000
_cell.length_b   1.000
_cell.length_c   1.000
_cell.angle_alpha   90.00
_cell.angle_beta   90.00
_cell.angle_gamma   90.00
#
_symmetry.space_group_name_H-M   'P 1'
#
loop_
_entity.id
_entity.type
_entity.pdbx_description
1 polymer ?
#
loop_
_entity_poly.entity_id
_entity_poly.type
_entity_poly.pdbx_seq_one_letter_code
_entity_poly.pdbx_strand_id
1 'polypeptide(L)'
;MRSEAETIDEDTCCASCGVAEGDDIKLKKCTACHLVKYCGVKCQKEHRPQHKRECKKRAAELHDEILFNQPESSHHGDCPICCLPLSLDEQKSGMMTCCSKQICKGCCYANAMREIRESLEQKCPFCRHPLQSKDEDFGQNLMRRAEANDPVAMREIGKRRRNEGDYGKAIEKSEGAH
;
A
#
# COMPACT_ATOMS: atom_id res chain seq x y z
N MET A 1 -43.02 -15.63 1.23
CA MET A 1 -43.02 -14.38 1.99
C MET A 1 -42.78 -14.73 3.44
N ARG A 2 -41.54 -14.58 3.92
CA ARG A 2 -41.13 -14.90 5.29
C ARG A 2 -40.64 -13.57 5.86
N SER A 3 -41.38 -13.07 6.84
CA SER A 3 -41.17 -11.78 7.50
C SER A 3 -39.76 -11.69 8.06
N GLU A 4 -39.01 -10.68 7.61
CA GLU A 4 -37.75 -10.26 8.20
C GLU A 4 -38.07 -9.63 9.56
N ALA A 5 -37.68 -10.31 10.64
CA ALA A 5 -37.69 -9.72 11.96
C ALA A 5 -36.57 -8.67 12.01
N GLU A 6 -36.95 -7.41 12.15
CA GLU A 6 -36.03 -6.30 12.39
C GLU A 6 -35.22 -6.58 13.66
N THR A 7 -33.96 -6.97 13.49
CA THR A 7 -33.00 -6.97 14.59
C THR A 7 -32.72 -5.51 14.93
N ILE A 8 -33.28 -5.02 16.03
CA ILE A 8 -32.89 -3.74 16.62
C ILE A 8 -31.40 -3.86 16.93
N ASP A 9 -30.60 -3.12 16.17
CA ASP A 9 -29.15 -3.03 16.37
C ASP A 9 -28.90 -2.52 17.79
N GLU A 10 -28.39 -3.38 18.68
CA GLU A 10 -28.02 -3.06 20.07
C GLU A 10 -27.06 -1.85 20.15
N ASP A 11 -26.45 -1.46 19.03
CA ASP A 11 -25.57 -0.30 18.90
C ASP A 11 -26.32 1.05 18.75
N THR A 12 -27.66 1.11 18.80
CA THR A 12 -28.45 2.35 18.64
C THR A 12 -28.90 3.01 19.95
N CYS A 13 -28.55 2.45 21.10
CA CYS A 13 -28.97 2.96 22.41
C CYS A 13 -27.79 3.47 23.26
N CYS A 14 -28.08 4.40 24.17
CA CYS A 14 -27.13 4.84 25.19
C CYS A 14 -26.79 3.67 26.13
N ALA A 15 -25.52 3.30 26.20
CA ALA A 15 -25.05 2.17 27.01
C ALA A 15 -25.27 2.34 28.53
N SER A 16 -25.60 3.55 29.00
CA SER A 16 -25.86 3.80 30.42
C SER A 16 -27.34 3.80 30.79
N CYS A 17 -28.21 4.35 29.94
CA CYS A 17 -29.62 4.60 30.28
C CYS A 17 -30.61 3.94 29.31
N GLY A 18 -30.11 3.29 28.26
CA GLY A 18 -30.94 2.57 27.28
C GLY A 18 -31.72 3.46 26.32
N VAL A 19 -31.61 4.80 26.40
CA VAL A 19 -32.34 5.68 25.48
C VAL A 19 -31.85 5.46 24.05
N ALA A 20 -32.79 5.23 23.14
CA ALA A 20 -32.51 5.09 21.72
C ALA A 20 -32.11 6.44 21.10
N GLU A 21 -31.28 6.38 20.06
CA GLU A 21 -31.04 7.51 19.17
C GLU A 21 -32.33 7.90 18.44
N GLY A 22 -32.60 9.20 18.36
CA GLY A 22 -33.79 9.75 17.72
C GLY A 22 -33.59 11.22 17.36
N ASP A 23 -34.61 11.88 16.82
CA ASP A 23 -34.50 13.26 16.30
C ASP A 23 -33.97 14.26 17.34
N ASP A 24 -34.36 14.09 18.61
CA ASP A 24 -33.96 14.97 19.72
C ASP A 24 -32.72 14.48 20.50
N ILE A 25 -32.26 13.24 20.26
CA ILE A 25 -31.20 12.59 21.06
C ILE A 25 -30.13 12.03 20.14
N LYS A 26 -29.01 12.75 20.04
CA LYS A 26 -27.83 12.33 19.31
C LYS A 26 -26.85 11.59 20.21
N LEU A 27 -26.57 10.33 19.90
CA LEU A 27 -25.62 9.54 20.67
C LEU A 27 -24.17 9.79 20.20
N LYS A 28 -23.23 9.80 21.14
CA LYS A 28 -21.80 9.99 20.89
C LYS A 28 -21.03 8.73 21.28
N LYS A 29 -20.21 8.22 20.36
CA LYS A 29 -19.31 7.10 20.64
C LYS A 29 -18.30 7.46 21.73
N CYS A 30 -17.94 6.49 22.56
CA CYS A 30 -16.78 6.59 23.44
C CYS A 30 -15.53 6.87 22.60
N THR A 31 -14.81 7.95 22.90
CA THR A 31 -13.66 8.39 22.10
C THR A 31 -12.44 7.49 22.24
N ALA A 32 -12.37 6.65 23.27
CA ALA A 32 -11.24 5.78 23.53
C ALA A 32 -11.37 4.40 22.87
N CYS A 33 -12.57 3.81 22.87
CA CYS A 33 -12.77 2.45 22.36
C CYS A 33 -13.75 2.36 21.18
N HIS A 34 -14.54 3.39 20.92
CA HIS A 34 -15.56 3.44 19.87
C HIS A 34 -16.64 2.34 19.89
N LEU A 35 -16.69 1.48 20.93
CA LEU A 35 -17.63 0.34 21.04
C LEU A 35 -19.01 0.68 21.59
N VAL A 36 -19.13 1.75 22.36
CA VAL A 36 -20.39 2.10 23.04
C VAL A 36 -20.71 3.56 22.80
N LYS A 37 -22.00 3.90 22.79
CA LYS A 37 -22.50 5.26 22.59
C LYS A 37 -23.19 5.78 23.85
N TYR A 38 -23.18 7.10 24.03
CA TYR A 38 -23.82 7.78 25.15
C TYR A 38 -24.57 9.01 24.67
N CYS A 39 -25.74 9.29 25.26
CA CYS A 39 -26.49 10.53 25.00
C CYS A 39 -25.81 11.77 25.59
N GLY A 40 -24.82 11.59 26.48
CA GLY A 40 -24.06 12.69 27.05
C GLY A 40 -22.97 12.27 28.03
N VAL A 41 -22.19 13.26 28.47
CA VAL A 41 -21.04 13.07 29.39
C VAL A 41 -21.48 12.49 30.74
N LYS A 42 -22.70 12.80 31.20
CA LYS A 42 -23.26 12.27 32.45
C LYS A 42 -23.36 10.74 32.41
N CYS A 43 -24.08 10.21 31.42
CA CYS A 43 -24.20 8.77 31.17
C CYS A 43 -22.84 8.09 30.96
N GLN A 44 -21.90 8.75 30.27
CA GLN A 44 -20.55 8.22 30.10
C GLN A 44 -19.80 8.06 31.43
N LYS A 45 -19.95 9.02 32.36
CA LYS A 45 -19.32 8.97 33.69
C LYS A 45 -19.98 7.92 34.58
N GLU A 46 -21.30 7.81 34.54
CA GLU A 46 -22.07 6.83 35.32
C GLU A 46 -21.74 5.39 34.90
N HIS A 47 -21.64 5.11 33.60
CA HIS A 47 -21.28 3.79 33.07
C HIS A 47 -19.77 3.48 33.17
N ARG A 48 -18.92 4.48 33.49
CA ARG A 48 -17.45 4.31 33.51
C ARG A 48 -16.95 3.15 34.38
N PRO A 49 -17.46 2.89 35.60
CA PRO A 49 -16.98 1.80 36.45
C PRO A 49 -17.17 0.41 35.81
N GLN A 50 -18.29 0.21 35.11
CA GLN A 50 -18.63 -1.06 34.42
C GLN A 50 -17.82 -1.18 33.12
N HIS A 51 -17.71 -0.09 32.37
CA HIS A 51 -17.08 -0.07 31.05
C HIS A 51 -15.53 0.00 31.05
N LYS A 52 -14.90 0.54 32.11
CA LYS A 52 -13.47 0.92 32.09
C LYS A 52 -12.52 -0.20 31.66
N ARG A 53 -12.77 -1.45 32.07
CA ARG A 53 -11.90 -2.59 31.76
C ARG A 53 -11.92 -2.90 30.26
N GLU A 54 -13.11 -3.04 29.69
CA GLU A 54 -13.31 -3.32 28.27
C GLU A 54 -12.87 -2.14 27.40
N CYS A 55 -13.15 -0.91 27.85
CA CYS A 55 -12.68 0.30 27.21
C CYS A 55 -11.15 0.31 27.04
N LYS A 56 -10.40 -0.03 28.09
CA LYS A 56 -8.93 -0.11 28.04
C LYS A 56 -8.45 -1.21 27.12
N LYS A 57 -9.08 -2.39 27.17
CA LYS A 57 -8.72 -3.51 26.29
C LYS A 57 -8.88 -3.13 24.82
N ARG A 58 -10.04 -2.60 24.44
CA ARG A 58 -10.28 -2.19 23.05
C ARG A 58 -9.41 -1.01 22.64
N ALA A 59 -9.16 -0.04 23.52
CA ALA A 59 -8.26 1.06 23.23
C ALA A 59 -6.83 0.57 22.93
N ALA A 60 -6.36 -0.49 23.63
CA ALA A 60 -5.09 -1.12 23.33
C ALA A 60 -5.11 -1.87 21.98
N GLU A 61 -6.18 -2.62 21.70
CA GLU A 61 -6.36 -3.27 20.39
C GLU A 61 -6.35 -2.26 19.23
N LEU A 62 -7.09 -1.15 19.36
CA LEU A 62 -7.10 -0.08 18.34
C LEU A 62 -5.73 0.56 18.15
N HIS A 63 -4.97 0.73 19.24
CA HIS A 63 -3.61 1.23 19.17
C HIS A 63 -2.69 0.25 18.43
N ASP A 64 -2.81 -1.05 18.71
CA ASP A 64 -2.07 -2.09 18.01
C ASP A 64 -2.47 -2.18 16.54
N GLU A 65 -3.76 -2.06 16.21
CA GLU A 65 -4.25 -1.97 14.83
C GLU A 65 -3.58 -0.80 14.09
N ILE A 66 -3.50 0.39 14.69
CA ILE A 66 -2.84 1.55 14.07
C ILE A 66 -1.35 1.33 13.85
N LEU A 67 -0.67 0.66 14.79
CA LEU A 67 0.78 0.44 14.72
C LEU A 67 1.18 -0.70 13.78
N PHE A 68 0.39 -1.77 13.74
CA PHE A 68 0.80 -3.03 13.10
C PHE A 68 0.02 -3.36 11.83
N ASN A 69 -1.11 -2.70 11.55
CA ASN A 69 -1.78 -2.91 10.27
C ASN A 69 -0.87 -2.43 9.14
N GLN A 70 -0.58 -3.36 8.22
CA GLN A 70 0.16 -3.04 7.02
C GLN A 70 -0.71 -2.14 6.11
N PRO A 71 -0.13 -1.09 5.52
CA PRO A 71 -0.84 -0.27 4.53
C PRO A 71 -1.24 -1.12 3.32
N GLU A 72 -2.31 -0.71 2.63
CA GLU A 72 -2.81 -1.41 1.44
C GLU A 72 -1.75 -1.53 0.34
N SER A 73 -0.84 -0.55 0.23
CA SER A 73 0.28 -0.55 -0.71
C SER A 73 1.62 -0.52 0.03
N SER A 74 2.64 -1.16 -0.53
CA SER A 74 4.01 -1.00 -0.03
C SER A 74 4.63 0.31 -0.50
N HIS A 75 5.78 0.70 0.08
CA HIS A 75 6.57 1.83 -0.41
C HIS A 75 7.14 1.61 -1.83
N HIS A 76 7.07 0.38 -2.36
CA HIS A 76 7.36 0.10 -3.76
C HIS A 76 6.18 0.46 -4.69
N GLY A 77 5.01 0.79 -4.14
CA GLY A 77 3.78 1.08 -4.87
C GLY A 77 3.12 -0.18 -5.41
N ASP A 78 2.23 0.01 -6.39
CA ASP A 78 1.47 -1.08 -7.00
C ASP A 78 2.02 -1.42 -8.39
N CYS A 79 1.82 -2.67 -8.81
CA CYS A 79 2.15 -3.10 -10.15
C CYS A 79 1.24 -2.38 -11.16
N PRO A 80 1.78 -1.67 -12.16
CA PRO A 80 0.96 -0.88 -13.09
C PRO A 80 0.16 -1.71 -14.10
N ILE A 81 0.20 -3.05 -14.00
CA ILE A 81 -0.51 -3.98 -14.88
C ILE A 81 -1.66 -4.66 -14.14
N CYS A 82 -1.42 -5.20 -12.95
CA CYS A 82 -2.45 -5.90 -12.16
C CYS A 82 -3.00 -5.08 -10.99
N CYS A 83 -2.47 -3.88 -10.74
CA CYS A 83 -2.86 -3.00 -9.63
C CYS A 83 -2.73 -3.66 -8.24
N LEU A 84 -1.93 -4.72 -8.12
CA LEU A 84 -1.63 -5.34 -6.83
C LEU A 84 -0.37 -4.73 -6.22
N PRO A 85 -0.30 -4.64 -4.89
CA PRO A 85 0.89 -4.14 -4.18
C PRO A 85 2.16 -4.88 -4.59
N LEU A 86 3.21 -4.13 -4.92
CA LEU A 86 4.51 -4.71 -5.18
C LEU A 86 5.12 -5.25 -3.88
N SER A 87 5.68 -6.46 -3.96
CA SER A 87 6.30 -7.09 -2.80
C SER A 87 7.50 -6.29 -2.28
N LEU A 88 7.73 -6.37 -0.98
CA LEU A 88 8.97 -5.87 -0.34
C LEU A 88 10.19 -6.73 -0.72
N ASP A 89 9.95 -7.98 -1.10
CA ASP A 89 10.99 -8.86 -1.64
C ASP A 89 11.41 -8.36 -3.03
N GLU A 90 12.63 -7.85 -3.11
CA GLU A 90 13.20 -7.28 -4.33
C GLU A 90 13.25 -8.30 -5.49
N GLN A 91 13.24 -9.61 -5.20
CA GLN A 91 13.25 -10.64 -6.22
C GLN A 91 11.89 -10.83 -6.90
N LYS A 92 10.80 -10.32 -6.30
CA LYS A 92 9.42 -10.48 -6.80
C LYS A 92 8.96 -9.34 -7.70
N SER A 93 9.81 -8.35 -7.96
CA SER A 93 9.55 -7.30 -8.95
C SER A 93 10.79 -7.02 -9.79
N GLY A 94 10.65 -6.24 -10.86
CA GLY A 94 11.77 -5.83 -11.69
C GLY A 94 11.49 -4.50 -12.40
N MET A 95 12.55 -3.73 -12.61
CA MET A 95 12.49 -2.48 -13.35
C MET A 95 12.55 -2.74 -14.86
N MET A 96 11.68 -2.11 -15.62
CA MET A 96 11.80 -2.00 -17.07
C MET A 96 12.55 -0.72 -17.43
N THR A 97 13.78 -0.81 -17.93
CA THR A 97 14.61 0.37 -18.27
C THR A 97 14.04 1.22 -19.40
N CYS A 98 13.28 0.61 -20.30
CA CYS A 98 12.62 1.33 -21.39
C CYS A 98 11.56 2.33 -20.93
N CYS A 99 10.98 2.20 -19.72
CA CYS A 99 9.91 3.09 -19.23
C CYS A 99 9.97 3.37 -17.72
N SER A 100 11.01 2.91 -17.05
CA SER A 100 11.23 3.04 -15.61
C SER A 100 10.10 2.53 -14.72
N LYS A 101 9.32 1.55 -15.19
CA LYS A 101 8.25 0.94 -14.39
C LYS A 101 8.75 -0.27 -13.63
N GLN A 102 8.35 -0.35 -12.35
CA GLN A 102 8.49 -1.55 -11.53
C GLN A 102 7.30 -2.46 -11.78
N ILE A 103 7.55 -3.70 -12.16
CA ILE A 103 6.52 -4.66 -12.55
C ILE A 103 6.72 -5.94 -11.76
N CYS A 104 5.63 -6.52 -11.25
CA CYS A 104 5.71 -7.77 -10.50
C CYS A 104 6.15 -8.91 -11.43
N LYS A 105 6.92 -9.87 -10.90
CA LYS A 105 7.41 -11.02 -11.68
C LYS A 105 6.27 -11.85 -12.26
N GLY A 106 5.10 -11.87 -11.63
CA GLY A 106 3.89 -12.51 -12.17
C GLY A 106 3.46 -11.93 -13.52
N CYS A 107 3.37 -10.59 -13.62
CA CYS A 107 3.04 -9.94 -14.89
C CYS A 107 4.18 -10.06 -15.93
N CYS A 108 5.44 -9.97 -15.51
CA CYS A 108 6.57 -10.22 -16.41
C CYS A 108 6.55 -11.63 -16.98
N TYR A 109 6.31 -12.64 -16.13
CA TYR A 109 6.22 -14.04 -16.52
C TYR A 109 5.04 -14.30 -17.45
N ALA A 110 3.85 -13.77 -17.12
CA ALA A 110 2.67 -13.91 -17.95
C ALA A 110 2.89 -13.35 -19.38
N ASN A 111 3.56 -12.20 -19.49
CA ASN A 111 3.91 -11.63 -20.79
C ASN A 111 4.92 -12.49 -21.55
N ALA A 112 5.99 -12.93 -20.90
CA ALA A 112 6.99 -13.80 -21.52
C ALA A 112 6.38 -15.12 -22.02
N MET A 113 5.49 -15.73 -21.23
CA MET A 113 4.78 -16.95 -21.63
C MET A 113 3.89 -16.74 -22.84
N ARG A 114 3.21 -15.60 -22.94
CA ARG A 114 2.43 -15.24 -24.12
C ARG A 114 3.32 -15.10 -25.35
N GLU A 115 4.43 -14.36 -25.22
CA GLU A 115 5.37 -14.13 -26.32
C GLU A 115 5.96 -15.44 -26.85
N ILE A 116 6.33 -16.37 -25.98
CA ILE A 116 6.82 -17.70 -26.36
C ILE A 116 5.73 -18.49 -27.11
N ARG A 117 4.50 -18.55 -26.57
CA ARG A 117 3.40 -19.32 -27.17
C ARG A 117 3.01 -18.80 -28.55
N GLU A 118 3.03 -17.49 -28.73
CA GLU A 118 2.65 -16.82 -29.98
C GLU A 118 3.84 -16.57 -30.90
N SER A 119 5.06 -17.03 -30.54
CA SER A 119 6.30 -16.78 -31.28
C SER A 119 6.53 -15.28 -31.60
N LEU A 120 6.25 -14.43 -30.61
CA LEU A 120 6.39 -12.98 -30.72
C LEU A 120 7.76 -12.51 -30.25
N GLU A 121 8.15 -11.35 -30.76
CA GLU A 121 9.29 -10.58 -30.25
C GLU A 121 9.07 -10.21 -28.77
N GLN A 122 10.13 -10.37 -27.97
CA GLN A 122 10.12 -10.01 -26.55
C GLN A 122 9.98 -8.50 -26.35
N LYS A 123 8.96 -8.09 -25.61
CA LYS A 123 8.62 -6.69 -25.39
C LYS A 123 8.40 -6.40 -23.92
N CYS A 124 8.59 -5.15 -23.55
CA CYS A 124 8.24 -4.67 -22.22
C CYS A 124 6.75 -4.93 -21.94
N PRO A 125 6.40 -5.58 -20.82
CA PRO A 125 5.00 -5.92 -20.52
C PRO A 125 4.12 -4.69 -20.29
N PHE A 126 4.71 -3.52 -19.98
CA PHE A 126 3.99 -2.26 -19.80
C PHE A 126 3.91 -1.42 -21.08
N CYS A 127 5.04 -0.92 -21.58
CA CYS A 127 5.04 0.02 -22.71
C CYS A 127 5.21 -0.65 -24.08
N ARG A 128 5.33 -1.99 -24.13
CA ARG A 128 5.51 -2.78 -25.37
C ARG A 128 6.75 -2.45 -26.20
N HIS A 129 7.68 -1.64 -25.68
CA HIS A 129 8.96 -1.40 -26.33
C HIS A 129 9.74 -2.71 -26.46
N PRO A 130 10.34 -3.02 -27.62
CA PRO A 130 11.19 -4.19 -27.79
C PRO A 130 12.26 -4.28 -26.70
N LEU A 131 12.44 -5.49 -26.14
CA LEU A 131 13.53 -5.74 -25.22
C LEU A 131 14.81 -5.86 -26.02
N GLN A 132 15.77 -4.98 -25.74
CA GLN A 132 17.10 -5.06 -26.32
C GLN A 132 17.81 -6.28 -25.71
N SER A 133 18.39 -7.12 -26.57
CA SER A 133 18.89 -8.45 -26.19
C SER A 133 20.24 -8.44 -25.48
N LYS A 134 20.92 -7.29 -25.41
CA LYS A 134 22.26 -7.16 -24.83
C LYS A 134 22.22 -6.47 -23.47
N ASP A 135 22.99 -6.99 -22.52
CA ASP A 135 23.12 -6.40 -21.17
C ASP A 135 23.69 -4.98 -21.19
N GLU A 136 24.58 -4.68 -22.15
CA GLU A 136 25.13 -3.34 -22.37
C GLU A 136 24.02 -2.31 -22.67
N ASP A 137 23.01 -2.71 -23.46
CA ASP A 137 21.89 -1.87 -23.83
C ASP A 137 20.99 -1.56 -22.62
N PHE A 138 20.86 -2.51 -21.69
CA PHE A 138 20.15 -2.30 -20.42
C PHE A 138 20.83 -1.21 -19.58
N GLY A 139 22.16 -1.30 -19.43
CA GLY A 139 22.96 -0.32 -18.68
C GLY A 139 22.87 1.08 -19.27
N GLN A 140 22.99 1.19 -20.60
CA GLN A 140 22.88 2.46 -21.31
C GLN A 140 21.48 3.09 -21.15
N ASN A 141 20.41 2.31 -21.28
CA ASN A 141 19.05 2.80 -21.06
C ASN A 141 18.85 3.30 -19.63
N LEU A 142 19.37 2.57 -18.66
CA LEU A 142 19.29 2.95 -17.25
C LEU A 142 20.01 4.28 -17.00
N MET A 143 21.22 4.45 -17.54
CA MET A 143 21.99 5.69 -17.45
C MET A 143 21.24 6.86 -18.10
N ARG A 144 20.77 6.71 -19.34
CA ARG A 144 19.98 7.74 -20.04
C ARG A 144 18.75 8.20 -19.25
N ARG A 145 18.06 7.25 -18.60
CA ARG A 145 16.90 7.55 -17.75
C ARG A 145 17.31 8.33 -16.50
N ALA A 146 18.41 7.95 -15.85
CA ALA A 146 18.90 8.64 -14.67
C ALA A 146 19.41 10.05 -14.98
N GLU A 147 20.06 10.25 -16.13
CA GLU A 147 20.45 11.58 -16.65
C GLU A 147 19.23 12.47 -16.90
N ALA A 148 18.11 11.88 -17.33
CA ALA A 148 16.83 12.55 -17.44
C ALA A 148 16.11 12.76 -16.07
N ASN A 149 16.79 12.53 -14.95
CA ASN A 149 16.27 12.62 -13.57
C ASN A 149 15.06 11.71 -13.30
N ASP A 150 14.98 10.55 -13.96
CA ASP A 150 13.95 9.55 -13.63
C ASP A 150 14.21 8.95 -12.23
N PRO A 151 13.29 9.09 -11.27
CA PRO A 151 13.54 8.73 -9.87
C PRO A 151 13.75 7.22 -9.67
N VAL A 152 13.12 6.38 -10.49
CA VAL A 152 13.27 4.92 -10.39
C VAL A 152 14.63 4.50 -10.91
N ALA A 153 15.08 5.08 -12.03
CA ALA A 153 16.41 4.84 -12.59
C ALA A 153 17.53 5.31 -11.66
N MET A 154 17.41 6.51 -11.07
CA MET A 154 18.39 7.01 -10.11
C MET A 154 18.51 6.10 -8.89
N ARG A 155 17.38 5.64 -8.34
CA ARG A 155 17.36 4.67 -7.23
C ARG A 155 18.09 3.38 -7.61
N GLU A 156 17.84 2.85 -8.81
CA GLU A 156 18.44 1.60 -9.27
C GLU A 156 19.95 1.73 -9.50
N ILE A 157 20.42 2.85 -10.04
CA ILE A 157 21.86 3.16 -10.11
C ILE A 157 22.46 3.21 -8.70
N GLY A 158 21.79 3.87 -7.75
CA GLY A 158 22.23 3.90 -6.35
C GLY A 158 22.39 2.49 -5.74
N LYS A 159 21.45 1.57 -6.02
CA LYS A 159 21.56 0.17 -5.59
C LYS A 159 22.78 -0.52 -6.19
N ARG A 160 23.04 -0.33 -7.49
CA ARG A 160 24.22 -0.89 -8.18
C ARG A 160 25.52 -0.38 -7.57
N ARG A 161 25.65 0.94 -7.42
CA ARG A 161 26.82 1.59 -6.82
C ARG A 161 27.09 1.12 -5.39
N ARG A 162 26.04 0.98 -4.58
CA ARG A 162 26.15 0.40 -3.23
C ARG A 162 26.73 -1.02 -3.27
N ASN A 163 26.24 -1.87 -4.18
CA ASN A 163 26.71 -3.26 -4.32
C ASN A 163 28.16 -3.33 -4.85
N GLU A 164 28.57 -2.39 -5.69
CA GLU A 164 29.93 -2.23 -6.20
C GLU A 164 30.91 -1.66 -5.15
N GLY A 165 30.40 -1.11 -4.03
CA GLY A 165 31.21 -0.39 -3.04
C GLY A 165 31.67 1.00 -3.50
N ASP A 166 31.15 1.50 -4.63
CA ASP A 166 31.51 2.78 -5.22
C ASP A 166 30.56 3.89 -4.75
N TYR A 167 30.67 4.25 -3.48
CA TYR A 167 29.78 5.24 -2.84
C TYR A 167 29.98 6.66 -3.35
N GLY A 168 31.17 7.00 -3.86
CA GLY A 168 31.49 8.35 -4.35
C GLY A 168 30.71 8.71 -5.62
N LYS A 169 30.51 7.74 -6.52
CA LYS A 169 29.80 7.94 -7.80
C LYS A 169 28.29 7.81 -7.71
N ALA A 170 27.72 7.67 -6.51
CA ALA A 170 26.27 7.62 -6.33
C ALA A 170 25.59 9.00 -6.52
N ILE A 171 26.37 10.09 -6.39
CA ILE A 171 25.89 11.48 -6.45
C ILE A 171 26.43 12.22 -7.70
N GLU A 172 27.50 11.70 -8.31
CA GLU A 172 28.03 12.23 -9.58
C GLU A 172 27.00 11.99 -10.69
N LYS A 173 26.20 13.02 -10.99
CA LYS A 173 25.59 13.15 -12.31
C LYS A 173 26.75 13.15 -13.30
N SER A 174 26.63 12.42 -14.40
CA SER A 174 27.54 12.52 -15.53
C SER A 174 27.64 13.98 -15.98
N GLU A 175 28.59 14.71 -15.42
CA GLU A 175 29.01 15.99 -15.95
C GLU A 175 29.74 15.69 -17.26
N GLY A 176 29.04 15.88 -18.38
CA GLY A 176 29.68 16.04 -19.68
C GLY A 176 29.16 15.14 -20.80
N ALA A 177 28.20 15.66 -21.55
CA ALA A 177 28.19 15.60 -23.01
C ALA A 177 27.45 16.83 -23.54
N HIS A 178 28.18 17.95 -23.62
CA HIS A 178 27.86 19.05 -24.53
C HIS A 178 28.48 18.75 -25.89
#